data_AF-X1IBP3-F1
#
_entry.id   AF-X1IBP3-F1
#
_cell.length_a   1.000
_cell.length_b   1.000
_cell.length_c   1.000
_cell.angle_alpha   90.00
_cell.angle_beta   90.00
_cell.angle_gamma   90.00
#
_symmetry.space_group_name_H-M   'P 1'
#
loop_
_entity.id
_entity.type
_entity.pdbx_description
1 polymer ?
#
loop_
_entity_poly.entity_id
_entity_poly.type
_entity_poly.pdbx_seq_one_letter_code
_entity_poly.pdbx_strand_id
1 'polypeptide(L)'
;MNAKIRAVLNHFQKIDPVLFSIAKRVDVEQIELRKTEDYFHSLCCEIIGQQLAKNAACAIFDRFRKLFASKKITPEETIKLTEETIRNVGTSWSKARS
;
A
#
# COMPACT_ATOMS: atom_id res chain seq x y z
N MET A 1 12.82 -14.81 16.21
CA MET A 1 12.92 -15.17 14.78
C MET A 1 11.85 -16.14 14.26
N ASN A 2 10.89 -15.58 13.52
CA ASN A 2 9.87 -16.27 12.70
C ASN A 2 10.52 -17.33 11.77
N ALA A 3 9.91 -18.52 11.66
CA ALA A 3 10.41 -19.62 10.85
C ALA A 3 10.64 -19.25 9.37
N LYS A 4 9.78 -18.40 8.80
CA LYS A 4 9.92 -17.89 7.41
C LYS A 4 11.12 -16.96 7.28
N ILE A 5 11.30 -16.03 8.23
CA ILE A 5 12.44 -15.10 8.23
C ILE A 5 13.75 -15.88 8.34
N ARG A 6 13.79 -16.94 9.17
CA ARG A 6 14.95 -17.85 9.25
C ARG A 6 15.26 -18.51 7.92
N ALA A 7 14.24 -19.02 7.22
CA ALA A 7 14.42 -19.62 5.90
C ALA A 7 14.96 -18.62 4.86
N VAL A 8 14.45 -17.38 4.87
CA VAL A 8 14.92 -16.28 4.01
C VAL A 8 16.39 -15.94 4.30
N LEU A 9 16.77 -15.78 5.57
CA LEU A 9 18.14 -15.46 5.95
C LEU A 9 19.12 -16.59 5.58
N ASN A 10 18.74 -17.85 5.77
CA ASN A 10 19.55 -19.00 5.34
C ASN A 10 19.73 -19.02 3.81
N HIS A 11 18.69 -18.68 3.06
CA HIS A 11 18.77 -18.58 1.60
C HIS A 11 19.73 -17.47 1.17
N PHE A 12 19.62 -16.27 1.75
CA PHE A 12 20.54 -15.16 1.47
C PHE A 12 21.98 -15.53 1.83
N GLN A 13 22.21 -16.15 2.99
CA GLN A 13 23.57 -16.57 3.37
C GLN A 13 24.22 -17.47 2.32
N LYS A 14 23.44 -18.35 1.68
CA LYS A 14 23.93 -19.30 0.69
C LYS A 14 24.08 -18.70 -0.72
N ILE A 15 23.17 -17.82 -1.13
CA ILE A 15 23.03 -17.37 -2.52
C ILE A 15 23.49 -15.92 -2.72
N ASP A 16 23.28 -15.05 -1.73
CA ASP A 16 23.62 -13.63 -1.80
C ASP A 16 24.19 -13.12 -0.44
N PRO A 17 25.51 -13.31 -0.21
CA PRO A 17 26.16 -12.88 1.03
C PRO A 17 26.09 -11.36 1.27
N VAL A 18 25.98 -10.55 0.21
CA VAL A 18 25.86 -9.09 0.34
C VAL A 18 24.50 -8.76 0.94
N LEU A 19 23.42 -9.28 0.37
CA LEU A 19 22.07 -9.10 0.90
C LEU A 19 21.93 -9.69 2.32
N PHE A 20 22.55 -10.83 2.59
CA PHE A 20 22.60 -11.40 3.95
C PHE A 20 23.27 -10.46 4.97
N SER A 21 24.39 -9.84 4.60
CA SER A 21 25.11 -8.91 5.48
C SER A 21 24.26 -7.67 5.81
N ILE A 22 23.46 -7.18 4.86
CA ILE A 22 22.54 -6.06 5.04
C ILE A 22 21.35 -6.49 5.90
N ALA A 23 20.76 -7.65 5.60
CA ALA A 23 19.62 -8.20 6.32
C ALA A 23 19.92 -8.41 7.81
N LYS A 24 21.17 -8.69 8.19
CA LYS A 24 21.59 -8.76 9.60
C LYS A 24 21.71 -7.42 10.32
N ARG A 25 21.85 -6.32 9.59
CA ARG A 25 22.02 -4.96 10.14
C ARG A 25 20.70 -4.22 10.27
N VAL A 26 19.64 -4.71 9.64
CA VAL A 26 18.29 -4.14 9.69
C VAL A 26 17.38 -5.04 10.51
N ASP A 27 16.34 -4.47 11.10
CA ASP A 27 15.38 -5.25 11.88
C ASP A 27 14.39 -5.98 10.97
N VAL A 28 14.86 -7.08 10.36
CA VAL A 28 14.04 -7.94 9.49
C VAL A 28 12.89 -8.62 10.24
N GLU A 29 12.94 -8.67 11.59
CA GLU A 29 11.85 -9.23 12.38
C GLU A 29 10.63 -8.30 12.42
N GLN A 30 10.82 -7.00 12.18
CA GLN A 30 9.73 -6.02 12.04
C GLN A 30 9.05 -6.04 10.66
N ILE A 31 9.53 -6.84 9.70
CA ILE A 31 8.88 -6.96 8.39
C ILE A 31 7.60 -7.79 8.55
N GLU A 32 6.48 -7.09 8.57
CA GLU A 32 5.16 -7.71 8.59
C GLU A 32 4.60 -7.85 7.17
N LEU A 33 4.25 -9.08 6.80
CA LEU A 33 3.47 -9.32 5.60
C LEU A 33 2.04 -8.86 5.86
N ARG A 34 1.62 -7.78 5.20
CA ARG A 34 0.21 -7.38 5.19
C ARG A 34 -0.60 -8.42 4.44
N LYS A 35 -1.48 -9.10 5.17
CA LYS A 35 -2.60 -9.85 4.60
C LYS A 35 -3.81 -8.94 4.61
N THR A 36 -4.53 -8.91 3.50
CA THR A 36 -5.77 -8.13 3.37
C THR A 36 -6.81 -9.00 2.72
N GLU A 37 -8.03 -8.92 3.22
CA GLU A 37 -9.22 -9.50 2.56
C GLU A 37 -9.95 -8.45 1.71
N ASP A 38 -9.64 -7.16 1.93
CA ASP A 38 -10.20 -6.05 1.18
C ASP A 38 -9.21 -5.59 0.09
N TYR A 39 -9.12 -6.41 -0.97
CA TYR A 39 -8.19 -6.20 -2.06
C TYR A 39 -8.47 -4.90 -2.82
N PHE A 40 -9.74 -4.54 -3.03
CA PHE A 40 -10.09 -3.32 -3.75
C PHE A 40 -9.71 -2.07 -2.97
N HIS A 41 -10.04 -1.99 -1.68
CA HIS A 41 -9.59 -0.91 -0.81
C HIS A 41 -8.06 -0.79 -0.81
N SER A 42 -7.37 -1.94 -0.70
CA SER A 42 -5.92 -1.99 -0.68
C SER A 42 -5.34 -1.46 -1.99
N LEU A 43 -5.88 -1.88 -3.12
CA LEU A 43 -5.48 -1.40 -4.44
C LEU A 43 -5.67 0.12 -4.59
N CYS A 44 -6.82 0.66 -4.16
CA CYS A 44 -7.05 2.11 -4.16
C CYS A 44 -6.03 2.85 -3.30
N CYS A 45 -5.71 2.33 -2.11
CA CYS A 45 -4.72 2.92 -1.21
C CYS A 45 -3.32 2.94 -1.85
N GLU A 46 -2.91 1.83 -2.46
CA GLU A 46 -1.61 1.72 -3.15
C GLU A 46 -1.53 2.69 -4.34
N ILE A 47 -2.55 2.73 -5.22
CA ILE A 47 -2.59 3.66 -6.37
C ILE A 47 -2.53 5.11 -5.89
N ILE A 48 -3.35 5.47 -4.90
CA ILE A 48 -3.37 6.84 -4.35
C ILE A 48 -2.01 7.20 -3.75
N GLY A 49 -1.35 6.26 -3.06
CA GLY A 49 -0.07 6.47 -2.39
C GLY A 49 1.16 6.58 -3.28
N GLN A 50 1.09 6.12 -4.54
CA GLN A 50 2.24 6.15 -5.46
C GLN A 50 2.87 7.55 -5.56
N GLN A 51 4.20 7.62 -5.46
CA GLN A 51 5.00 8.85 -5.53
C GLN A 51 4.67 9.91 -4.46
N LEU A 52 4.05 9.52 -3.34
CA LEU A 52 3.74 10.41 -2.23
C LEU A 52 4.45 10.01 -0.94
N ALA A 53 4.78 11.01 -0.12
CA ALA A 53 5.14 10.77 1.27
C ALA A 53 3.93 10.20 2.04
N LYS A 54 4.21 9.35 3.04
CA LYS A 54 3.17 8.64 3.83
C LYS A 54 2.05 9.56 4.34
N ASN A 55 2.40 10.70 4.92
CA ASN A 55 1.41 11.63 5.49
C ASN A 55 0.50 12.24 4.41
N ALA A 56 1.05 12.57 3.23
CA ALA A 56 0.27 13.09 2.11
C ALA A 56 -0.67 12.01 1.54
N ALA A 57 -0.16 10.78 1.38
CA ALA A 57 -0.95 9.64 0.95
C ALA A 57 -2.14 9.38 1.90
N CYS A 58 -1.89 9.32 3.22
CA CYS A 58 -2.93 9.15 4.22
C CYS A 58 -3.98 10.28 4.16
N ALA A 59 -3.55 11.54 4.05
CA ALA A 59 -4.48 12.67 4.00
C ALA A 59 -5.39 12.65 2.75
N ILE A 60 -4.85 12.30 1.58
CA ILE A 60 -5.63 12.16 0.34
C ILE A 60 -6.56 10.96 0.44
N PHE A 61 -6.07 9.82 0.90
CA PHE A 61 -6.85 8.60 1.04
C PHE A 61 -8.02 8.76 2.03
N ASP A 62 -7.82 9.47 3.13
CA ASP A 62 -8.90 9.79 4.08
C ASP A 62 -9.99 10.68 3.46
N ARG A 63 -9.64 11.61 2.57
CA ARG A 63 -10.63 12.40 1.81
C ARG A 63 -11.34 11.55 0.77
N PHE A 64 -10.61 10.68 0.05
CA PHE A 64 -11.19 9.73 -0.90
C PHE A 64 -12.21 8.82 -0.22
N ARG A 65 -11.86 8.23 0.93
CA ARG A 65 -12.76 7.38 1.72
C ARG A 65 -14.04 8.09 2.17
N LYS A 66 -13.99 9.42 2.40
CA LYS A 66 -15.16 10.23 2.77
C LYS A 66 -16.14 10.47 1.61
N LEU A 67 -15.79 10.13 0.37
CA LEU A 67 -16.72 10.14 -0.77
C LEU A 67 -17.77 9.01 -0.69
N PHE A 68 -17.52 7.99 0.14
CA PHE A 68 -18.37 6.83 0.31
C PHE A 68 -19.20 6.98 1.59
N ALA A 69 -20.52 6.82 1.52
CA ALA A 69 -21.44 7.08 2.64
C ALA A 69 -21.09 6.26 3.90
N SER A 70 -20.69 5.01 3.72
CA SER A 70 -20.27 4.10 4.79
C SER A 70 -18.77 4.16 5.11
N LYS A 71 -18.01 5.02 4.41
CA LYS A 71 -16.53 5.02 4.39
C LYS A 71 -15.92 3.67 3.95
N LYS A 72 -16.73 2.77 3.38
CA LYS A 72 -16.28 1.54 2.76
C LYS A 72 -16.12 1.79 1.27
N ILE A 73 -14.91 1.56 0.77
CA ILE A 73 -14.58 1.74 -0.65
C ILE A 73 -15.02 0.47 -1.37
N THR A 74 -15.95 0.58 -2.32
CA THR A 74 -16.35 -0.56 -3.17
C THR A 74 -16.27 -0.19 -4.66
N PRO A 75 -16.06 -1.17 -5.56
CA PRO A 75 -16.04 -0.92 -6.99
C PRO A 75 -17.33 -0.26 -7.50
N GLU A 76 -18.49 -0.70 -6.98
CA GLU A 76 -19.82 -0.27 -7.43
C GLU A 76 -20.14 1.17 -7.03
N GLU A 77 -19.61 1.64 -5.90
CA GLU A 77 -19.73 3.05 -5.51
C GLU A 77 -18.65 3.90 -6.21
N THR A 78 -17.45 3.35 -6.43
CA THR A 78 -16.34 4.06 -7.07
C THR A 78 -16.65 4.44 -8.51
N ILE A 79 -17.25 3.52 -9.28
CA ILE A 79 -17.60 3.77 -10.69
C ILE A 79 -18.65 4.88 -10.87
N LYS A 80 -19.37 5.25 -9.81
CA LYS A 80 -20.35 6.34 -9.82
C LYS A 80 -19.71 7.71 -9.59
N LEU A 81 -18.46 7.75 -9.14
CA LEU A 81 -17.71 8.98 -8.91
C LEU A 81 -17.20 9.52 -10.26
N THR A 82 -17.28 10.83 -10.45
CA THR A 82 -16.64 11.47 -11.61
C THR A 82 -15.13 11.59 -11.39
N GLU A 83 -14.35 11.62 -12.47
CA GLU A 83 -12.91 11.89 -12.39
C GLU A 83 -12.61 13.20 -11.63
N GLU A 84 -13.45 14.22 -11.83
CA GLU A 84 -13.33 15.51 -11.15
C GLU A 84 -13.55 15.38 -9.64
N THR A 85 -14.54 14.59 -9.21
CA THR A 85 -14.76 14.28 -7.79
C THR A 85 -13.53 13.62 -7.18
N ILE A 86 -12.92 12.65 -7.88
CA ILE A 86 -11.71 11.93 -7.43
C ILE A 86 -10.49 12.88 -7.44
N ARG A 87 -10.40 13.78 -8.42
CA ARG A 87 -9.33 14.77 -8.52
C ARG A 87 -9.38 15.78 -7.37
N ASN A 88 -10.58 16.21 -6.99
CA ASN A 88 -10.82 17.24 -5.98
C ASN A 88 -10.43 16.80 -4.56
N VAL A 89 -10.33 15.49 -4.28
CA VAL A 89 -9.77 15.00 -3.01
C VAL A 89 -8.23 15.07 -2.95
N GLY A 90 -7.57 15.52 -4.03
CA GLY A 90 -6.13 15.77 -4.09
C GLY A 90 -5.33 14.69 -4.80
N THR A 91 -5.98 13.80 -5.57
CA THR A 91 -5.28 12.86 -6.46
C THR A 91 -4.72 13.59 -7.68
N SER A 92 -3.85 12.93 -8.46
CA SER A 92 -3.48 13.39 -9.80
C SER A 92 -4.52 12.94 -10.83
N TRP A 93 -4.53 13.58 -12.00
CA TRP A 93 -5.41 13.16 -13.10
C TRP A 93 -5.18 11.72 -13.55
N SER A 94 -3.92 11.26 -13.57
CA SER A 94 -3.61 9.87 -13.93
C SER A 94 -4.27 8.86 -12.98
N LYS A 95 -4.34 9.17 -11.68
CA LYS A 95 -4.97 8.32 -10.67
C LYS A 95 -6.49 8.40 -10.70
N ALA A 96 -7.05 9.57 -11.01
CA ALA A 96 -8.50 9.74 -11.15
C ALA A 96 -9.09 8.96 -12.35
N ARG A 97 -8.25 8.63 -13.35
CA ARG A 97 -8.61 7.90 -14.58
C ARG A 97 -8.29 6.40 -14.55
N SER A 98 -7.67 5.92 -13.47
CA SER A 98 -7.21 4.52 -13.34
C SER A 98 -8.37 3.56 -13.11
#